data_AF-A0A0F8XFK6-F1
#
_entry.id   AF-A0A0F8XFK6-F1
#
_cell.length_a   1.000
_cell.length_b   1.000
_cell.length_c   1.000
_cell.angle_alpha   90.00
_cell.angle_beta   90.00
_cell.angle_gamma   90.00
#
_symmetry.space_group_name_H-M   'P 1'
#
loop_
_entity.id
_entity.type
_entity.pdbx_description
1 polymer ?
#
loop_
_entity_poly.entity_id
_entity_poly.type
_entity_poly.pdbx_seq_one_letter_code
_entity_poly.pdbx_strand_id
1 'polypeptide(L)'
;ASKPVEEFNYEEFDVEPKDGRSLSADNNDYCWSNAAYAMATNMAKAFSQYGFCTAIRGAEGGGKVEGLPTHIFTSDDGDPDLKCPTEIGITDRREAELSKLGFLPLCHYKNTDYAVFFGGQSCQKPQIYSTPDATANAAISARLPYLMATSRFAHYLKVMARDKIGSFMEAEDVESWLNRWILSYVNATEGGGQDIRARYPLADAKVSVKEIPGQPGAYNAVAWLRPWLQMEELTSSLRLVAKIPEIG
;
A
#
# COMPACT_ATOMS: atom_id res chain seq x y z
N ALA A 1 33.77 -14.63 -3.75
CA ALA A 1 32.55 -14.94 -4.53
C ALA A 1 31.29 -15.04 -3.65
N SER A 2 30.28 -14.21 -3.90
CA SER A 2 28.99 -14.21 -3.18
C SER A 2 28.00 -15.27 -3.68
N LYS A 3 28.11 -15.67 -4.96
CA LYS A 3 27.38 -16.79 -5.59
C LYS A 3 28.26 -17.46 -6.66
N PRO A 4 28.87 -18.62 -6.40
CA PRO A 4 29.71 -19.30 -7.38
C PRO A 4 28.89 -19.95 -8.50
N VAL A 5 29.42 -19.95 -9.72
CA VAL A 5 28.92 -20.78 -10.84
C VAL A 5 29.68 -22.10 -10.88
N GLU A 6 29.04 -23.17 -11.34
CA GLU A 6 29.62 -24.52 -11.29
C GLU A 6 30.60 -24.80 -12.44
N GLU A 7 30.39 -24.14 -13.59
CA GLU A 7 31.05 -24.48 -14.85
C GLU A 7 32.50 -24.01 -14.93
N PHE A 8 32.80 -22.81 -14.44
CA PHE A 8 34.14 -22.23 -14.48
C PHE A 8 34.33 -21.17 -13.40
N ASN A 9 35.58 -20.84 -13.09
CA ASN A 9 35.90 -19.81 -12.11
C ASN A 9 35.60 -18.42 -12.69
N TYR A 10 34.37 -17.93 -12.51
CA TYR A 10 33.91 -16.63 -12.95
C TYR A 10 33.91 -15.63 -11.79
N GLU A 11 34.49 -14.47 -12.02
CA GLU A 11 34.37 -13.31 -11.12
C GLU A 11 33.61 -12.21 -11.87
N GLU A 12 32.45 -11.83 -11.34
CA GLU A 12 31.58 -10.80 -11.93
C GLU A 12 32.13 -9.38 -11.69
N PHE A 13 32.84 -9.17 -10.58
CA PHE A 13 33.45 -7.91 -10.20
C PHE A 13 34.94 -8.10 -9.96
N ASP A 14 35.71 -7.00 -10.06
CA ASP A 14 37.10 -7.00 -9.62
C ASP A 14 37.17 -7.31 -8.12
N VAL A 15 38.15 -8.12 -7.72
CA VAL A 15 38.31 -8.56 -6.32
C VAL A 15 39.60 -8.04 -5.71
N GLU A 16 39.57 -7.70 -4.42
CA GLU A 16 40.78 -7.33 -3.69
C GLU A 16 41.67 -8.57 -3.48
N PRO A 17 42.97 -8.52 -3.85
CA PRO A 17 43.86 -9.68 -3.75
C PRO A 17 44.10 -10.20 -2.32
N LYS A 18 43.82 -9.39 -1.30
CA LYS A 18 44.11 -9.73 0.11
C LYS A 18 43.05 -10.62 0.74
N ASP A 19 41.78 -10.34 0.50
CA ASP A 19 40.65 -11.02 1.15
C ASP A 19 39.67 -11.67 0.14
N GLY A 20 39.86 -11.45 -1.17
CA GLY A 20 39.04 -12.02 -2.22
C GLY A 20 37.60 -11.47 -2.26
N ARG A 21 37.34 -10.31 -1.64
CA ARG A 21 36.07 -9.61 -1.73
C ARG A 21 36.02 -8.73 -2.96
N SER A 22 34.83 -8.53 -3.51
CA SER A 22 34.61 -7.58 -4.59
C SER A 22 35.01 -6.18 -4.15
N LEU A 23 35.60 -5.41 -5.06
CA LEU A 23 35.74 -3.97 -4.96
C LEU A 23 34.38 -3.29 -5.21
N SER A 24 34.32 -1.98 -4.98
CA SER A 24 33.13 -1.18 -5.30
C SER A 24 32.80 -1.26 -6.80
N ALA A 25 31.53 -1.54 -7.11
CA ALA A 25 31.01 -1.62 -8.48
C ALA A 25 29.96 -0.54 -8.76
N ASP A 26 29.92 -0.06 -10.01
CA ASP A 26 28.94 0.93 -10.47
C ASP A 26 27.53 0.32 -10.44
N ASN A 27 26.49 1.15 -10.31
CA ASN A 27 25.11 0.68 -10.41
C ASN A 27 24.84 0.00 -11.76
N ASN A 28 25.50 0.42 -12.85
CA ASN A 28 25.29 -0.16 -14.18
C ASN A 28 25.78 -1.62 -14.30
N ASP A 29 26.62 -2.07 -13.38
CA ASP A 29 27.16 -3.44 -13.39
C ASP A 29 26.23 -4.44 -12.67
N TYR A 30 25.19 -3.96 -11.98
CA TYR A 30 24.21 -4.81 -11.29
C TYR A 30 22.99 -5.11 -12.17
N CYS A 31 22.47 -6.33 -12.04
CA CYS A 31 21.19 -6.73 -12.62
C CYS A 31 20.01 -6.20 -11.79
N TRP A 32 19.56 -4.98 -12.09
CA TRP A 32 18.41 -4.35 -11.41
C TRP A 32 17.07 -4.96 -11.84
N SER A 33 16.13 -5.01 -10.90
CA SER A 33 14.75 -5.42 -11.16
C SER A 33 13.80 -4.25 -10.91
N ASN A 34 12.70 -4.20 -11.67
CA ASN A 34 11.72 -3.13 -11.53
C ASN A 34 10.94 -3.28 -10.20
N ALA A 35 10.96 -2.24 -9.36
CA ALA A 35 10.25 -2.20 -8.08
C ALA A 35 8.73 -2.43 -8.19
N ALA A 36 8.13 -2.26 -9.37
CA ALA A 36 6.74 -2.60 -9.63
C ALA A 36 6.42 -4.08 -9.34
N TYR A 37 7.38 -5.00 -9.59
CA TYR A 37 7.21 -6.42 -9.26
C TYR A 37 7.18 -6.66 -7.75
N ALA A 38 7.95 -5.89 -6.97
CA ALA A 38 7.90 -5.96 -5.52
C ALA A 38 6.54 -5.47 -4.97
N MET A 39 6.02 -4.36 -5.50
CA MET A 39 4.68 -3.87 -5.14
C MET A 39 3.58 -4.87 -5.56
N ALA A 40 3.68 -5.46 -6.76
CA ALA A 40 2.74 -6.49 -7.22
C ALA A 40 2.75 -7.73 -6.31
N THR A 41 3.93 -8.12 -5.81
CA THR A 41 4.07 -9.22 -4.85
C THR A 41 3.40 -8.90 -3.51
N ASN A 42 3.56 -7.67 -3.01
CA ASN A 42 2.83 -7.21 -1.82
C ASN A 42 1.32 -7.22 -2.02
N MET A 43 0.83 -6.78 -3.18
CA MET A 43 -0.61 -6.86 -3.52
C MET A 43 -1.11 -8.31 -3.58
N ALA A 44 -0.36 -9.22 -4.21
CA ALA A 44 -0.72 -10.63 -4.29
C ALA A 44 -0.74 -11.29 -2.90
N LYS A 45 0.24 -10.97 -2.05
CA LYS A 45 0.31 -11.42 -0.64
C LYS A 45 -0.89 -10.91 0.16
N ALA A 46 -1.21 -9.61 0.07
CA ALA A 46 -2.35 -9.01 0.74
C ALA A 46 -3.68 -9.66 0.28
N PHE A 47 -3.85 -9.85 -1.03
CA PHE A 47 -5.04 -10.52 -1.56
C PHE A 47 -5.15 -11.97 -1.09
N SER A 48 -4.05 -12.72 -1.10
CA SER A 48 -4.05 -14.11 -0.63
C SER A 48 -4.39 -14.25 0.85
N GLN A 49 -4.00 -13.29 1.69
CA GLN A 49 -4.22 -13.34 3.14
C GLN A 49 -5.58 -12.79 3.56
N TYR A 50 -6.04 -11.74 2.88
CA TYR A 50 -7.18 -10.92 3.33
C TYR A 50 -8.32 -10.84 2.32
N GLY A 51 -8.11 -11.26 1.07
CA GLY A 51 -9.07 -11.07 -0.04
C GLY A 51 -9.11 -9.65 -0.60
N PHE A 52 -8.28 -8.75 -0.07
CA PHE A 52 -8.19 -7.34 -0.46
C PHE A 52 -6.74 -6.87 -0.53
N CYS A 53 -6.45 -5.93 -1.44
CA CYS A 53 -5.13 -5.32 -1.59
C CYS A 53 -5.02 -4.00 -0.80
N THR A 54 -5.46 -3.98 0.45
CA THR A 54 -5.44 -2.78 1.33
C THR A 54 -4.20 -2.71 2.21
N ALA A 55 -3.65 -3.87 2.59
CA ALA A 55 -2.44 -4.00 3.42
C ALA A 55 -1.18 -4.14 2.54
N ILE A 56 -0.80 -3.06 1.86
CA ILE A 56 0.29 -3.04 0.86
C ILE A 56 1.34 -1.96 1.12
N ARG A 57 1.28 -1.28 2.26
CA ARG A 57 2.16 -0.15 2.61
C ARG A 57 2.50 -0.13 4.10
N GLY A 58 3.57 0.55 4.47
CA GLY A 58 4.08 0.62 5.83
C GLY A 58 4.86 -0.65 6.23
N ALA A 59 5.80 -0.50 7.17
CA ALA A 59 6.71 -1.57 7.58
C ALA A 59 5.96 -2.75 8.23
N GLU A 60 4.94 -2.44 9.04
CA GLU A 60 4.04 -3.42 9.65
C GLU A 60 2.75 -3.58 8.84
N GLY A 61 2.43 -2.60 7.99
CA GLY A 61 1.20 -2.50 7.19
C GLY A 61 1.13 -3.38 5.92
N GLY A 62 2.14 -4.23 5.69
CA GLY A 62 2.23 -5.11 4.52
C GLY A 62 2.99 -4.55 3.33
N GLY A 63 3.68 -3.42 3.50
CA GLY A 63 4.52 -2.79 2.46
C GLY A 63 5.98 -3.27 2.43
N LYS A 64 6.36 -4.20 3.31
CA LYS A 64 7.73 -4.70 3.45
C LYS A 64 8.08 -5.71 2.36
N VAL A 65 9.24 -5.51 1.73
CA VAL A 65 9.89 -6.39 0.76
C VAL A 65 11.13 -6.97 1.42
N GLU A 66 11.12 -8.27 1.70
CA GLU A 66 12.14 -8.97 2.48
C GLU A 66 13.03 -9.84 1.57
N GLY A 67 14.22 -10.20 2.06
CA GLY A 67 15.15 -11.08 1.34
C GLY A 67 15.76 -10.43 0.11
N LEU A 68 16.00 -9.11 0.16
CA LEU A 68 16.68 -8.39 -0.90
C LEU A 68 18.15 -8.85 -0.99
N PRO A 69 18.72 -8.95 -2.21
CA PRO A 69 20.13 -9.29 -2.38
C PRO A 69 21.04 -8.31 -1.65
N THR A 70 21.92 -8.82 -0.80
CA THR A 70 22.92 -8.04 -0.06
C THR A 70 24.32 -8.36 -0.59
N HIS A 71 24.94 -7.40 -1.26
CA HIS A 71 26.32 -7.53 -1.75
C HIS A 71 27.25 -6.72 -0.85
N ILE A 72 28.18 -7.40 -0.18
CA ILE A 72 29.20 -6.79 0.67
C ILE A 72 30.49 -6.69 -0.13
N PHE A 73 31.05 -5.48 -0.23
CA PHE A 73 32.26 -5.18 -0.97
C PHE A 73 33.26 -4.44 -0.06
N THR A 74 34.52 -4.38 -0.45
CA THR A 74 35.53 -3.59 0.27
C THR A 74 35.51 -2.16 -0.24
N SER A 75 35.26 -1.20 0.65
CA SER A 75 35.22 0.23 0.32
C SER A 75 36.63 0.80 0.10
N ASP A 76 36.70 2.04 -0.40
CA ASP A 76 37.97 2.76 -0.62
C ASP A 76 38.79 2.95 0.67
N ASP A 77 38.11 2.97 1.82
CA ASP A 77 38.72 3.06 3.15
C ASP A 77 39.23 1.69 3.66
N GLY A 78 38.99 0.60 2.91
CA GLY A 78 39.38 -0.77 3.26
C GLY A 78 38.39 -1.49 4.19
N ASP A 79 37.32 -0.81 4.62
CA ASP A 79 36.28 -1.39 5.45
C ASP A 79 35.20 -2.09 4.61
N PRO A 80 34.57 -3.18 5.11
CA PRO A 80 33.45 -3.83 4.44
C PRO A 80 32.23 -2.90 4.44
N ASP A 81 31.65 -2.66 3.26
CA ASP A 81 30.42 -1.90 3.10
C ASP A 81 29.35 -2.71 2.33
N LEU A 82 28.09 -2.36 2.53
CA LEU A 82 26.95 -3.03 1.92
C LEU A 82 26.41 -2.18 0.75
N LYS A 83 26.37 -2.77 -0.44
CA LYS A 83 25.65 -2.16 -1.57
C LYS A 83 24.16 -2.09 -1.23
N CYS A 84 23.60 -0.89 -1.32
CA CYS A 84 22.19 -0.64 -1.12
C CYS A 84 21.37 -1.48 -2.13
N PRO A 85 20.43 -2.34 -1.67
CA PRO A 85 19.59 -3.16 -2.56
C PRO A 85 18.55 -2.35 -3.34
N THR A 86 18.33 -1.09 -2.97
CA THR A 86 17.68 -0.07 -3.79
C THR A 86 18.77 0.86 -4.34
N GLU A 87 18.61 1.41 -5.53
CA GLU A 87 19.67 2.17 -6.23
C GLU A 87 20.22 3.33 -5.39
N ILE A 88 19.42 3.86 -4.47
CA ILE A 88 19.81 4.86 -3.48
C ILE A 88 19.05 4.65 -2.16
N GLY A 89 19.68 5.03 -1.05
CA GLY A 89 19.00 5.17 0.23
C GLY A 89 18.11 6.43 0.25
N ILE A 90 16.81 6.24 0.46
CA ILE A 90 15.83 7.34 0.51
C ILE A 90 15.56 7.68 1.98
N THR A 91 15.76 8.94 2.35
CA THR A 91 15.43 9.43 3.69
C THR A 91 13.93 9.72 3.82
N ASP A 92 13.40 9.70 5.05
CA ASP A 92 11.97 9.97 5.32
C ASP A 92 11.47 11.28 4.70
N ARG A 93 12.29 12.33 4.72
CA ARG A 93 11.95 13.60 4.07
C ARG A 93 11.79 13.46 2.56
N ARG A 94 12.68 12.71 1.90
CA ARG A 94 12.62 12.48 0.45
C ARG A 94 11.49 11.53 0.08
N GLU A 95 11.23 10.51 0.90
CA GLU A 95 10.06 9.65 0.76
C GLU A 95 8.79 10.49 0.75
N ALA A 96 8.61 11.39 1.73
CA ALA A 96 7.43 12.23 1.83
C ALA A 96 7.30 13.21 0.65
N GLU A 97 8.41 13.76 0.16
CA GLU A 97 8.44 14.61 -1.04
C GLU A 97 8.02 13.84 -2.31
N LEU A 98 8.55 12.63 -2.51
CA LEU A 98 8.21 11.76 -3.65
C LEU A 98 6.75 11.27 -3.59
N SER A 99 6.30 10.85 -2.41
CA SER A 99 4.91 10.46 -2.17
C SER A 99 3.95 11.61 -2.50
N LYS A 100 4.26 12.86 -2.10
CA LYS A 100 3.45 14.05 -2.47
C LYS A 100 3.39 14.31 -3.97
N LEU A 101 4.37 13.84 -4.74
CA LEU A 101 4.41 13.92 -6.20
C LEU A 101 3.74 12.72 -6.90
N GLY A 102 3.20 11.77 -6.15
CA GLY A 102 2.50 10.60 -6.69
C GLY A 102 3.41 9.43 -7.06
N PHE A 103 4.61 9.36 -6.50
CA PHE A 103 5.51 8.20 -6.62
C PHE A 103 5.32 7.22 -5.46
N LEU A 104 5.75 5.97 -5.69
CA LEU A 104 5.82 4.91 -4.67
C LEU A 104 7.29 4.54 -4.45
N PRO A 105 8.03 5.31 -3.64
CA PRO A 105 9.42 4.99 -3.34
C PRO A 105 9.53 3.69 -2.52
N LEU A 106 10.48 2.84 -2.91
CA LEU A 106 10.89 1.68 -2.13
C LEU A 106 12.08 2.09 -1.25
N CYS A 107 11.86 2.21 0.06
CA CYS A 107 12.87 2.74 0.97
C CYS A 107 13.60 1.59 1.67
N HIS A 108 14.89 1.42 1.37
CA HIS A 108 15.75 0.44 2.04
C HIS A 108 16.03 0.82 3.49
N TYR A 109 15.96 -0.16 4.39
CA TYR A 109 16.37 0.01 5.78
C TYR A 109 17.87 -0.23 5.90
N LYS A 110 18.60 0.78 6.37
CA LYS A 110 20.05 0.72 6.49
C LYS A 110 20.48 -0.52 7.31
N ASN A 111 21.47 -1.25 6.80
CA ASN A 111 22.04 -2.45 7.41
C ASN A 111 21.05 -3.63 7.56
N THR A 112 19.96 -3.66 6.80
CA THR A 112 19.06 -4.82 6.72
C THR A 112 18.93 -5.31 5.29
N ASP A 113 18.28 -6.46 5.10
CA ASP A 113 17.99 -7.08 3.81
C ASP A 113 16.56 -6.77 3.33
N TYR A 114 15.93 -5.71 3.85
CA TYR A 114 14.56 -5.38 3.48
C TYR A 114 14.37 -3.90 3.14
N ALA A 115 13.34 -3.64 2.35
CA ALA A 115 12.88 -2.31 2.02
C ALA A 115 11.37 -2.20 2.21
N VAL A 116 10.84 -0.98 2.29
CA VAL A 116 9.44 -0.73 2.61
C VAL A 116 8.85 0.33 1.68
N PHE A 117 7.67 0.06 1.15
CA PHE A 117 6.80 1.09 0.60
C PHE A 117 6.01 1.74 1.73
N PHE A 118 6.40 2.94 2.17
CA PHE A 118 5.68 3.64 3.24
C PHE A 118 4.40 4.30 2.74
N GLY A 119 4.46 4.91 1.56
CA GLY A 119 3.33 5.52 0.88
C GLY A 119 2.41 4.53 0.16
N GLY A 120 1.32 5.07 -0.35
CA GLY A 120 0.37 4.37 -1.22
C GLY A 120 -0.33 5.36 -2.14
N GLN A 121 0.38 6.38 -2.61
CA GLN A 121 -0.18 7.44 -3.44
C GLN A 121 -0.29 6.95 -4.89
N SER A 122 -1.34 7.37 -5.58
CA SER A 122 -1.43 7.26 -7.04
C SER A 122 -0.80 8.49 -7.71
N CYS A 123 -0.69 8.47 -9.04
CA CYS A 123 -0.26 9.64 -9.80
C CYS A 123 -1.30 10.78 -9.81
N GLN A 124 -2.50 10.58 -9.25
CA GLN A 124 -3.51 11.62 -9.19
C GLN A 124 -3.14 12.67 -8.14
N LYS A 125 -3.04 13.93 -8.57
CA LYS A 125 -2.96 15.07 -7.63
C LYS A 125 -4.36 15.36 -7.05
N PRO A 126 -4.59 15.17 -5.74
CA PRO A 126 -5.89 15.45 -5.14
C PRO A 126 -6.20 16.96 -5.19
N GLN A 127 -7.42 17.30 -5.56
CA GLN A 127 -7.89 18.68 -5.61
C GLN A 127 -8.21 19.20 -4.21
N ILE A 128 -7.94 20.48 -3.98
CA ILE A 128 -8.32 21.19 -2.75
C ILE A 128 -9.67 21.86 -3.02
N TYR A 129 -10.63 21.63 -2.15
CA TYR A 129 -11.98 22.17 -2.23
C TYR A 129 -12.22 23.19 -1.12
N SER A 130 -13.33 23.92 -1.22
CA SER A 130 -13.75 24.89 -0.20
C SER A 130 -14.12 24.24 1.13
N THR A 131 -14.62 23.00 1.11
CA THR A 131 -14.98 22.27 2.33
C THR A 131 -13.89 21.26 2.72
N PRO A 132 -13.60 21.10 4.03
CA PRO A 132 -12.67 20.09 4.52
C PRO A 132 -13.04 18.67 4.08
N ASP A 133 -14.33 18.34 4.12
CA ASP A 133 -14.82 17.00 3.76
C ASP A 133 -14.59 16.66 2.28
N ALA A 134 -14.83 17.61 1.37
CA ALA A 134 -14.56 17.39 -0.05
C ALA A 134 -13.06 17.22 -0.32
N THR A 135 -12.22 17.99 0.38
CA THR A 135 -10.76 17.85 0.31
C THR A 135 -10.29 16.50 0.86
N ALA A 136 -10.87 16.04 1.97
CA ALA A 136 -10.58 14.73 2.55
C ALA A 136 -10.97 13.59 1.59
N ASN A 137 -12.15 13.68 0.98
CA ASN A 137 -12.61 12.69 -0.01
C ASN A 137 -11.70 12.62 -1.25
N ALA A 138 -11.24 13.77 -1.74
CA ALA A 138 -10.29 13.84 -2.85
C ALA A 138 -8.94 13.20 -2.48
N ALA A 139 -8.43 13.45 -1.27
CA ALA A 139 -7.18 12.89 -0.79
C ALA A 139 -7.24 11.37 -0.60
N ILE A 140 -8.35 10.83 -0.07
CA ILE A 140 -8.58 9.38 0.06
C ILE A 140 -8.67 8.74 -1.33
N SER A 141 -9.37 9.37 -2.27
CA SER A 141 -9.55 8.83 -3.62
C SER A 141 -8.27 8.78 -4.44
N ALA A 142 -7.26 9.58 -4.09
CA ALA A 142 -5.94 9.58 -4.74
C ALA A 142 -4.99 8.51 -4.21
N ARG A 143 -5.41 7.66 -3.26
CA ARG A 143 -4.56 6.64 -2.64
C ARG A 143 -4.90 5.24 -3.14
N LEU A 144 -3.86 4.53 -3.55
CA LEU A 144 -3.90 3.21 -4.13
C LEU A 144 -4.56 2.15 -3.22
N PRO A 145 -4.28 2.04 -1.90
CA PRO A 145 -4.96 1.06 -1.04
C PRO A 145 -6.49 1.18 -1.06
N TYR A 146 -7.01 2.42 -1.07
CA TYR A 146 -8.45 2.67 -1.08
C TYR A 146 -9.05 2.47 -2.47
N LEU A 147 -8.33 2.87 -3.53
CA LEU A 147 -8.73 2.57 -4.91
C LEU A 147 -8.83 1.06 -5.15
N MET A 148 -7.89 0.27 -4.63
CA MET A 148 -7.92 -1.19 -4.76
C MET A 148 -9.11 -1.81 -4.01
N ALA A 149 -9.44 -1.31 -2.82
CA ALA A 149 -10.63 -1.73 -2.09
C ALA A 149 -11.92 -1.43 -2.88
N THR A 150 -12.09 -0.18 -3.34
CA THR A 150 -13.27 0.24 -4.10
C THR A 150 -13.39 -0.52 -5.42
N SER A 151 -12.28 -0.76 -6.12
CA SER A 151 -12.26 -1.55 -7.36
C SER A 151 -12.75 -2.99 -7.12
N ARG A 152 -12.35 -3.60 -5.99
CA ARG A 152 -12.81 -4.95 -5.63
C ARG A 152 -14.32 -4.98 -5.34
N PHE A 153 -14.85 -3.98 -4.65
CA PHE A 153 -16.30 -3.88 -4.44
C PHE A 153 -17.06 -3.64 -5.74
N ALA A 154 -16.51 -2.85 -6.67
CA ALA A 154 -17.09 -2.68 -8.00
C ALA A 154 -17.15 -4.01 -8.77
N HIS A 155 -16.10 -4.84 -8.69
CA HIS A 155 -16.12 -6.18 -9.28
C HIS A 155 -17.22 -7.07 -8.68
N TYR A 156 -17.37 -7.08 -7.34
CA TYR A 156 -18.43 -7.84 -6.68
C TYR A 156 -19.82 -7.37 -7.11
N LEU A 157 -20.08 -6.05 -7.04
CA LEU A 157 -21.36 -5.47 -7.44
C LEU A 157 -21.70 -5.82 -8.89
N LYS A 158 -20.73 -5.78 -9.81
CA LYS A 158 -20.96 -6.11 -11.21
C LYS A 158 -21.38 -7.57 -11.41
N VAL A 159 -20.70 -8.50 -10.76
CA VAL A 159 -21.00 -9.94 -10.87
C VAL A 159 -22.33 -10.27 -10.18
N MET A 160 -22.53 -9.78 -8.96
CA MET A 160 -23.75 -10.00 -8.19
C MET A 160 -24.99 -9.44 -8.89
N ALA A 161 -24.91 -8.21 -9.41
CA ALA A 161 -26.01 -7.58 -10.12
C ALA A 161 -26.36 -8.37 -11.39
N ARG A 162 -25.34 -8.84 -12.15
CA ARG A 162 -25.56 -9.68 -13.34
C ARG A 162 -26.32 -10.95 -13.00
N ASP A 163 -25.93 -11.64 -11.93
CA ASP A 163 -26.54 -12.91 -11.54
C ASP A 163 -27.96 -12.74 -10.96
N LYS A 164 -28.37 -11.51 -10.61
CA LYS A 164 -29.72 -11.16 -10.16
C LYS A 164 -30.64 -10.63 -11.27
N ILE A 165 -30.15 -10.45 -12.50
CA ILE A 165 -31.01 -10.01 -13.61
C ILE A 165 -32.11 -11.05 -13.83
N GLY A 166 -33.37 -10.60 -13.84
CA GLY A 166 -34.55 -11.43 -14.03
C GLY A 166 -35.23 -11.92 -12.74
N SER A 167 -34.67 -11.63 -11.56
CA SER A 167 -35.39 -11.87 -10.30
C SER A 167 -36.46 -10.81 -10.03
N PHE A 168 -37.55 -11.21 -9.37
CA PHE A 168 -38.60 -10.30 -8.90
C PHE A 168 -38.11 -9.51 -7.69
N MET A 169 -37.56 -8.32 -7.92
CA MET A 169 -37.07 -7.42 -6.88
C MET A 169 -37.46 -5.99 -7.24
N GLU A 170 -38.09 -5.27 -6.31
CA GLU A 170 -38.30 -3.82 -6.41
C GLU A 170 -37.09 -3.06 -5.85
N ALA A 171 -37.07 -1.72 -5.99
CA ALA A 171 -35.94 -0.90 -5.53
C ALA A 171 -35.57 -1.14 -4.05
N GLU A 172 -36.58 -1.28 -3.19
CA GLU A 172 -36.40 -1.53 -1.75
C GLU A 172 -35.80 -2.92 -1.47
N ASP A 173 -36.17 -3.93 -2.27
CA ASP A 173 -35.60 -5.28 -2.18
C ASP A 173 -34.12 -5.26 -2.57
N VAL A 174 -33.78 -4.55 -3.66
CA VAL A 174 -32.40 -4.40 -4.12
C VAL A 174 -31.56 -3.64 -3.09
N GLU A 175 -32.09 -2.55 -2.54
CA GLU A 175 -31.43 -1.78 -1.48
C GLU A 175 -31.16 -2.63 -0.24
N SER A 176 -32.17 -3.37 0.23
CA SER A 176 -32.05 -4.25 1.41
C SER A 176 -31.06 -5.39 1.19
N TRP A 177 -31.06 -5.98 -0.01
CA TRP A 177 -30.14 -7.04 -0.39
C TRP A 177 -28.69 -6.54 -0.45
N LEU A 178 -28.44 -5.42 -1.13
CA LEU A 178 -27.09 -4.85 -1.26
C LEU A 178 -26.56 -4.36 0.08
N ASN A 179 -27.39 -3.76 0.95
CA ASN A 179 -26.97 -3.37 2.30
C ASN A 179 -26.62 -4.58 3.15
N ARG A 180 -27.44 -5.65 3.13
CA ARG A 180 -27.12 -6.89 3.86
C ARG A 180 -25.78 -7.49 3.42
N TRP A 181 -25.50 -7.45 2.12
CA TRP A 181 -24.24 -7.93 1.58
C TRP A 181 -23.06 -7.03 1.99
N ILE A 182 -23.13 -5.71 1.78
CA ILE A 182 -21.97 -4.84 2.04
C ILE A 182 -21.61 -4.81 3.53
N LEU A 183 -22.60 -4.91 4.41
CA LEU A 183 -22.39 -4.93 5.86
C LEU A 183 -21.62 -6.18 6.32
N SER A 184 -21.53 -7.26 5.53
CA SER A 184 -20.64 -8.38 5.86
C SER A 184 -19.15 -8.05 5.75
N TYR A 185 -18.81 -6.91 5.13
CA TYR A 185 -17.43 -6.40 5.00
C TYR A 185 -17.14 -5.25 5.97
N VAL A 186 -18.11 -4.88 6.80
CA VAL A 186 -17.98 -3.86 7.84
C VAL A 186 -17.74 -4.56 9.16
N ASN A 187 -16.74 -4.10 9.92
CA ASN A 187 -16.54 -4.55 11.29
C ASN A 187 -16.67 -3.38 12.26
N ALA A 188 -17.75 -3.37 13.05
CA ALA A 188 -18.01 -2.31 14.02
C ALA A 188 -17.32 -2.53 15.38
N THR A 189 -16.60 -3.65 15.57
CA THR A 189 -15.92 -3.92 16.84
C THR A 189 -14.73 -2.99 17.04
N GLU A 190 -14.87 -2.06 17.99
CA GLU A 190 -13.77 -1.23 18.46
C GLU A 190 -12.63 -2.12 19.00
N GLY A 191 -11.40 -1.89 18.52
CA GLY A 191 -10.20 -2.63 18.95
C GLY A 191 -9.73 -3.74 18.01
N GLY A 192 -10.36 -3.95 16.85
CA GLY A 192 -9.82 -4.85 15.83
C GLY A 192 -8.41 -4.40 15.41
N GLY A 193 -7.42 -5.29 15.55
CA GLY A 193 -6.04 -5.05 15.10
C GLY A 193 -5.93 -5.00 13.57
N GLN A 194 -4.71 -4.80 13.07
CA GLN A 194 -4.45 -4.63 11.64
C GLN A 194 -4.99 -5.78 10.78
N ASP A 195 -4.82 -7.04 11.22
CA ASP A 195 -5.29 -8.23 10.50
C ASP A 195 -6.81 -8.18 10.25
N ILE A 196 -7.58 -7.88 11.31
CA ILE A 196 -9.04 -7.79 11.24
C ILE A 196 -9.46 -6.66 10.30
N ARG A 197 -8.83 -5.48 10.40
CA ARG A 197 -9.14 -4.33 9.53
C ARG A 197 -8.74 -4.58 8.07
N ALA A 198 -7.75 -5.44 7.82
CA ALA A 198 -7.38 -5.84 6.47
C ALA A 198 -8.40 -6.81 5.85
N ARG A 199 -8.97 -7.73 6.65
CA ARG A 199 -10.05 -8.65 6.23
C ARG A 199 -11.40 -7.94 6.04
N TYR A 200 -11.69 -6.96 6.89
CA TYR A 200 -12.91 -6.14 6.86
C TYR A 200 -12.53 -4.69 6.56
N PRO A 201 -12.31 -4.32 5.29
CA PRO A 201 -11.67 -3.06 4.91
C PRO A 201 -12.53 -1.81 5.15
N LEU A 202 -13.83 -2.00 5.43
CA LEU A 202 -14.78 -0.91 5.64
C LEU A 202 -15.05 -0.70 7.13
N ALA A 203 -14.95 0.54 7.56
CA ALA A 203 -15.40 0.98 8.88
C ALA A 203 -16.92 1.22 8.89
N ASP A 204 -17.49 1.66 7.76
CA ASP A 204 -18.92 1.85 7.57
C ASP A 204 -19.27 1.76 6.07
N ALA A 205 -20.51 1.40 5.76
CA ALA A 205 -20.99 1.30 4.38
C ALA A 205 -22.51 1.47 4.28
N LYS A 206 -22.96 2.09 3.19
CA LYS A 206 -24.38 2.24 2.88
C LYS A 206 -24.61 2.20 1.38
N VAL A 207 -25.62 1.46 0.92
CA VAL A 207 -26.07 1.50 -0.48
C VAL A 207 -27.45 2.15 -0.53
N SER A 208 -27.66 3.06 -1.48
CA SER A 208 -28.99 3.59 -1.79
C SER A 208 -29.37 3.23 -3.22
N VAL A 209 -30.59 2.76 -3.43
CA VAL A 209 -31.10 2.33 -4.73
C VAL A 209 -32.34 3.14 -5.09
N LYS A 210 -32.38 3.63 -6.33
CA LYS A 210 -33.54 4.35 -6.87
C LYS A 210 -33.92 3.80 -8.23
N GLU A 211 -35.22 3.77 -8.52
CA GLU A 211 -35.69 3.45 -9.86
C GLU A 211 -35.24 4.50 -10.86
N ILE A 212 -35.01 4.06 -12.10
CA ILE A 212 -34.71 4.97 -13.22
C ILE A 212 -36.04 5.36 -13.86
N PRO A 213 -36.43 6.66 -13.82
CA PRO A 213 -37.68 7.10 -14.43
C PRO A 213 -37.77 6.71 -15.90
N GLY A 214 -38.91 6.10 -16.28
CA GLY A 214 -39.16 5.66 -17.65
C GLY A 214 -38.53 4.32 -18.04
N GLN A 215 -37.85 3.63 -17.12
CA GLN A 215 -37.25 2.31 -17.37
C GLN A 215 -37.66 1.29 -16.28
N PRO A 216 -38.80 0.61 -16.45
CA PRO A 216 -39.26 -0.39 -15.48
C PRO A 216 -38.25 -1.51 -15.28
N GLY A 217 -37.97 -1.86 -14.02
CA GLY A 217 -36.99 -2.88 -13.64
C GLY A 217 -35.52 -2.44 -13.74
N ALA A 218 -35.25 -1.17 -14.05
CA ALA A 218 -33.91 -0.59 -14.04
C ALA A 218 -33.70 0.31 -12.81
N TYR A 219 -32.58 0.10 -12.12
CA TYR A 219 -32.26 0.79 -10.88
C TYR A 219 -30.88 1.43 -10.93
N ASN A 220 -30.73 2.58 -10.28
CA ASN A 220 -29.45 3.23 -10.01
C ASN A 220 -29.06 3.00 -8.56
N ALA A 221 -27.88 2.41 -8.33
CA ALA A 221 -27.35 2.15 -6.99
C ALA A 221 -26.14 3.07 -6.71
N VAL A 222 -26.18 3.76 -5.57
CA VAL A 222 -25.08 4.59 -5.06
C VAL A 222 -24.55 3.94 -3.78
N ALA A 223 -23.32 3.42 -3.84
CA ALA A 223 -22.64 2.81 -2.71
C ALA A 223 -21.67 3.81 -2.06
N TRP A 224 -21.90 4.10 -0.78
CA TRP A 224 -21.04 4.88 0.09
C TRP A 224 -20.16 3.92 0.89
N LEU A 225 -18.85 4.02 0.71
CA LEU A 225 -17.87 3.13 1.34
C LEU A 225 -16.92 3.98 2.19
N ARG A 226 -16.90 3.76 3.51
CA ARG A 226 -15.97 4.42 4.42
C ARG A 226 -14.88 3.42 4.82
N PRO A 227 -13.66 3.52 4.25
CA PRO A 227 -12.57 2.63 4.62
C PRO A 227 -12.01 2.96 6.00
N TRP A 228 -11.26 2.02 6.59
CA TRP A 228 -10.37 2.32 7.70
C TRP A 228 -9.27 3.28 7.25
N LEU A 229 -9.12 4.41 7.95
CA LEU A 229 -8.03 5.32 7.69
C LEU A 229 -6.71 4.74 8.22
N GLN A 230 -5.71 4.69 7.35
CA GLN A 230 -4.33 4.39 7.69
C GLN A 230 -3.62 5.67 8.14
N MET A 231 -2.72 5.55 9.12
CA MET A 231 -1.91 6.67 9.61
C MET A 231 -0.97 7.15 8.50
N GLU A 232 -0.93 8.47 8.26
CA GLU A 232 -0.09 9.08 7.24
C GLU A 232 1.07 9.88 7.84
N GLU A 233 0.77 10.78 8.76
CA GLU A 233 1.73 11.71 9.35
C GLU A 233 1.37 11.96 10.81
N LEU A 234 2.40 12.15 11.64
CA LEU A 234 2.25 12.54 13.04
C LEU A 234 3.17 13.73 13.31
N THR A 235 2.58 14.90 13.57
CA THR A 235 3.34 16.07 14.03
C THR A 235 3.30 16.13 15.54
N SER A 236 4.44 15.88 16.19
CA SER A 236 4.55 15.92 17.66
C SER A 236 5.21 17.20 18.14
N SER A 237 4.70 17.78 19.24
CA SER A 237 5.39 18.83 19.99
C SER A 237 5.65 18.34 21.41
N LEU A 238 6.91 18.33 21.83
CA LEU A 238 7.29 17.98 23.19
C LEU A 238 7.42 19.24 24.02
N ARG A 239 6.80 19.25 25.20
CA ARG A 239 6.87 20.37 26.14
C ARG A 239 7.29 19.85 27.50
N LEU A 240 8.43 20.33 28.01
CA LEU A 240 8.81 20.12 29.39
C LEU A 240 7.99 21.07 30.27
N VAL A 241 7.27 20.51 31.22
CA VAL A 241 6.46 21.26 32.18
C VAL A 241 6.74 20.73 33.59
N ALA A 242 6.89 21.64 34.55
CA ALA A 242 7.10 21.27 35.96
C ALA A 242 5.85 20.66 36.61
N LYS A 243 4.67 20.95 36.05
CA LYS A 243 3.39 20.32 36.37
C LYS A 243 2.61 20.16 35.07
N ILE A 244 2.06 18.97 34.83
CA ILE A 244 1.20 18.72 33.67
C ILE A 244 -0.01 19.66 33.77
N PRO A 245 -0.29 20.50 32.74
CA PRO A 245 -1.45 21.36 32.77
C PRO A 245 -2.73 20.51 32.79
N GLU A 246 -3.58 20.76 33.79
CA GLU A 246 -4.95 20.26 33.77
C GLU A 246 -5.70 21.11 32.76
N ILE A 247 -6.16 20.48 31.68
CA ILE A 247 -6.87 21.14 30.59
C ILE A 247 -8.16 21.77 31.18
N GLY A 248 -8.32 23.08 30.99
CA GLY A 248 -9.59 23.79 31.17
C GLY A 248 -10.35 23.89 29.86
#